data_AF-A0A1V9YY81-F1
#
_entry.id   AF-A0A1V9YY81-F1
#
_cell.length_a   1.000
_cell.length_b   1.000
_cell.length_c   1.000
_cell.angle_alpha   90.00
_cell.angle_beta   90.00
_cell.angle_gamma   90.00
#
_symmetry.space_group_name_H-M   'P 1'
#
loop_
_entity.id
_entity.type
_entity.pdbx_description
1 polymer ?
#
loop_
_entity_poly.entity_id
_entity_poly.type
_entity_poly.pdbx_seq_one_letter_code
_entity_poly.pdbx_strand_id
1 'polypeptide(L)'
;MPHSRGANVGRQLCLRELRGGPREMRSLPRHSWRLEDVAFVEENAVVLGFSGDGHFLMYYTCWNGKIRLFWRAFDSSARNAVSAAIAAQVDVGALETPLGDSPFHGPLRRLNAEQDTSVGDAELHVWQSPSEHVVVAIASTLVGSLHLTIAPAPLVAYSPRISHVGSLHLEIATPHAPAQAWHLLPGGTQLLLHLGTSVIVVGLGRRGRPTATPGTPTPWFYPSEYALHMATVMEASPFPGGADSVAIEATSQWTLDIEKLLRSWLDSVGSLQHRRLRDYDLRFLCSHPREPASIYLVSVLDLEPSLRLALLVAWHAGSGRYDVVRVLRRAAAGPLASAVATALARFQADVRQVAPLAPSWYHWSNAAVLLRAPLPLLSNPAFPFDVGATL
;
A
#
# COMPACT_ATOMS: atom_id res chain seq x y z
N MET A 1 33.02 -22.93 -30.35
CA MET A 1 32.83 -22.14 -29.12
C MET A 1 33.05 -20.66 -29.43
N PRO A 2 32.03 -19.87 -29.81
CA PRO A 2 32.24 -18.46 -30.10
C PRO A 2 32.18 -17.63 -28.81
N HIS A 3 33.23 -16.85 -28.56
CA HIS A 3 33.32 -15.87 -27.49
C HIS A 3 32.15 -14.88 -27.53
N SER A 4 31.44 -14.74 -26.41
CA SER A 4 30.47 -13.67 -26.20
C SER A 4 31.20 -12.32 -26.26
N ARG A 5 30.97 -11.56 -27.34
CA ARG A 5 31.42 -10.17 -27.47
C ARG A 5 30.72 -9.33 -26.40
N GLY A 6 31.40 -9.06 -25.29
CA GLY A 6 31.00 -8.06 -24.32
C GLY A 6 30.75 -6.73 -25.03
N ALA A 7 29.52 -6.21 -24.94
CA ALA A 7 29.18 -4.95 -25.57
C ALA A 7 29.88 -3.81 -24.82
N ASN A 8 30.84 -3.15 -25.47
CA ASN A 8 31.60 -2.03 -24.92
C ASN A 8 30.65 -0.95 -24.36
N VAL A 9 30.69 -0.75 -23.04
CA VAL A 9 29.84 0.20 -22.29
C VAL A 9 30.02 1.62 -22.80
N GLY A 10 31.25 2.02 -23.13
CA GLY A 10 31.57 3.32 -23.72
C GLY A 10 30.88 3.53 -25.08
N ARG A 11 30.76 2.49 -25.91
CA ARG A 11 30.01 2.56 -27.16
C ARG A 11 28.49 2.73 -26.92
N GLN A 12 27.94 2.11 -25.87
CA GLN A 12 26.53 2.27 -25.52
C GLN A 12 26.22 3.67 -24.97
N LEU A 13 27.10 4.21 -24.11
CA LEU A 13 26.99 5.57 -23.59
C LEU A 13 27.13 6.62 -24.70
N CYS A 14 28.11 6.46 -25.59
CA CYS A 14 28.29 7.34 -26.75
C CYS A 14 27.05 7.32 -27.66
N LEU A 15 26.48 6.14 -27.93
CA LEU A 15 25.23 6.02 -28.70
C LEU A 15 24.02 6.61 -27.97
N ARG A 16 23.99 6.60 -26.63
CA ARG A 16 22.94 7.24 -25.82
C ARG A 16 23.01 8.75 -25.94
N GLU A 17 24.19 9.32 -25.77
CA GLU A 17 24.42 10.77 -25.89
C GLU A 17 24.12 11.27 -27.30
N LEU A 18 24.56 10.53 -28.33
CA LEU A 18 24.30 10.89 -29.73
C LEU A 18 22.82 10.78 -30.14
N ARG A 19 22.02 9.94 -29.47
CA ARG A 19 20.61 9.66 -29.85
C ARG A 19 19.57 10.29 -28.91
N GLY A 20 19.99 11.03 -27.89
CA GLY A 20 19.12 11.91 -27.12
C GLY A 20 17.99 11.23 -26.33
N GLY A 21 18.17 9.99 -25.85
CA GLY A 21 17.13 9.33 -25.06
C GLY A 21 17.65 8.24 -24.13
N PRO A 22 17.05 8.06 -22.94
CA PRO A 22 17.32 6.93 -22.07
C PRO A 22 16.74 5.65 -22.70
N ARG A 23 17.51 5.00 -23.58
CA ARG A 23 17.23 3.61 -23.94
C ARG A 23 17.73 2.70 -22.82
N GLU A 24 17.01 1.62 -22.54
CA GLU A 24 17.48 0.53 -21.70
C GLU A 24 18.89 0.13 -22.16
N MET A 25 19.89 0.44 -21.33
CA MET A 25 21.24 -0.06 -21.56
C MET A 25 21.19 -1.57 -21.43
N ARG A 26 21.98 -2.31 -22.22
CA ARG A 26 22.13 -3.74 -21.96
C ARG A 26 22.57 -3.91 -20.52
N SER A 27 22.00 -4.90 -19.82
CA SER A 27 22.32 -5.17 -18.42
C SER A 27 23.84 -5.17 -18.23
N LEU A 28 24.31 -4.17 -17.49
CA LEU A 28 25.70 -4.16 -17.05
C LEU A 28 25.90 -5.39 -16.16
N PRO A 29 27.11 -5.98 -16.13
CA PRO A 29 27.43 -6.98 -15.15
C PRO A 29 27.13 -6.40 -13.76
N ARG A 30 26.23 -7.06 -13.04
CA ARG A 30 25.81 -6.62 -11.71
C ARG A 30 26.82 -7.10 -10.69
N HIS A 31 27.16 -6.23 -9.75
CA HIS A 31 28.03 -6.58 -8.64
C HIS A 31 27.17 -7.07 -7.48
N SER A 32 27.46 -8.27 -6.98
CA SER A 32 26.65 -8.91 -5.94
C SER A 32 27.35 -8.86 -4.58
N TRP A 33 26.62 -8.39 -3.58
CA TRP A 33 26.99 -8.47 -2.17
C TRP A 33 26.34 -9.68 -1.52
N ARG A 34 27.00 -10.26 -0.52
CA ARG A 34 26.37 -11.31 0.27
C ARG A 34 25.46 -10.69 1.30
N LEU A 35 24.41 -11.42 1.69
CA LEU A 35 23.51 -10.97 2.73
C LEU A 35 24.26 -10.68 4.06
N GLU A 36 25.27 -11.48 4.40
CA GLU A 36 26.12 -11.29 5.59
C GLU A 36 26.89 -9.96 5.59
N ASP A 37 27.21 -9.40 4.41
CA ASP A 37 27.94 -8.14 4.28
C ASP A 37 27.07 -6.90 4.55
N VAL A 38 25.75 -7.09 4.51
CA VAL A 38 24.76 -6.01 4.61
C VAL A 38 23.72 -6.23 5.71
N ALA A 39 23.69 -7.42 6.32
CA ALA A 39 22.80 -7.76 7.42
C ALA A 39 23.39 -7.32 8.77
N PHE A 40 22.55 -6.75 9.62
CA PHE A 40 22.91 -6.34 10.97
C PHE A 40 22.35 -7.36 11.97
N VAL A 41 23.07 -8.46 12.15
CA VAL A 41 22.65 -9.59 13.01
C VAL A 41 22.46 -9.16 14.47
N GLU A 42 23.31 -8.24 14.96
CA GLU A 42 23.23 -7.70 16.33
C GLU A 42 21.92 -6.95 16.61
N GLU A 43 21.26 -6.43 15.57
CA GLU A 43 20.00 -5.67 15.66
C GLU A 43 18.76 -6.54 15.41
N ASN A 44 18.94 -7.86 15.22
CA ASN A 44 17.91 -8.78 14.75
C ASN A 44 17.16 -8.25 13.50
N ALA A 45 17.88 -7.53 12.64
CA ALA A 45 17.30 -6.83 11.51
C ALA A 45 17.17 -7.76 10.30
N VAL A 46 16.02 -7.68 9.64
CA VAL A 46 15.73 -8.44 8.42
C VAL A 46 15.75 -7.51 7.21
N VAL A 47 16.54 -7.87 6.19
CA VAL A 47 16.61 -7.14 4.93
C VAL A 47 15.34 -7.38 4.11
N LEU A 48 14.68 -6.32 3.65
CA LEU A 48 13.50 -6.39 2.78
C LEU A 48 13.83 -6.15 1.31
N GLY A 49 14.69 -5.16 1.03
CA GLY A 49 15.01 -4.78 -0.35
C GLY A 49 15.53 -3.35 -0.49
N PHE A 50 15.91 -2.99 -1.71
CA PHE A 50 16.34 -1.64 -2.03
C PHE A 50 15.15 -0.71 -2.19
N SER A 51 15.28 0.53 -1.72
CA SER A 51 14.39 1.63 -2.11
C SER A 51 14.31 1.79 -3.63
N GLY A 52 13.20 2.36 -4.11
CA GLY A 52 12.93 2.53 -5.54
C GLY A 52 13.97 3.37 -6.30
N ASP A 53 14.68 4.26 -5.61
CA ASP A 53 15.78 5.06 -6.16
C ASP A 53 17.15 4.37 -6.03
N GLY A 54 17.21 3.22 -5.37
CA GLY A 54 18.40 2.41 -5.17
C GLY A 54 19.42 2.96 -4.17
N HIS A 55 19.16 4.08 -3.49
CA HIS A 55 20.12 4.72 -2.59
C HIS A 55 20.10 4.17 -1.17
N PHE A 56 19.01 3.50 -0.79
CA PHE A 56 18.84 2.95 0.55
C PHE A 56 18.52 1.47 0.50
N LEU A 57 19.07 0.72 1.45
CA LEU A 57 18.65 -0.64 1.77
C LEU A 57 17.66 -0.58 2.95
N MET A 58 16.54 -1.26 2.79
CA MET A 58 15.42 -1.27 3.73
C MET A 58 15.45 -2.52 4.60
N TYR A 59 15.18 -2.32 5.87
CA TYR A 59 15.15 -3.34 6.89
C TYR A 59 13.85 -3.24 7.69
N TYR A 60 13.45 -4.35 8.32
CA TYR A 60 12.54 -4.30 9.45
C TYR A 60 13.13 -5.04 10.65
N THR A 61 12.68 -4.66 11.82
CA THR A 61 12.90 -5.39 13.07
C THR A 61 11.61 -5.38 13.89
N CYS A 62 11.46 -6.34 14.78
CA CYS A 62 10.39 -6.34 15.77
C CYS A 62 10.97 -5.86 17.10
N TRP A 63 10.55 -4.68 17.55
CA TRP A 63 11.04 -4.08 18.78
C TRP A 63 9.87 -3.64 19.67
N ASN A 64 9.87 -4.06 20.95
CA ASN A 64 8.82 -3.74 21.92
C ASN A 64 7.39 -4.02 21.40
N GLY A 65 7.20 -5.17 20.73
CA GLY A 65 5.92 -5.53 20.15
C GLY A 65 5.48 -4.55 19.05
N LYS A 66 6.39 -3.97 18.27
CA LYS A 66 6.09 -3.16 17.09
C LYS A 66 6.99 -3.58 15.93
N ILE A 67 6.47 -3.59 14.71
CA ILE A 67 7.34 -3.64 13.53
C ILE A 67 7.93 -2.24 13.36
N ARG A 68 9.25 -2.15 13.27
CA ARG A 68 9.94 -0.92 12.88
C ARG A 68 10.59 -1.13 11.53
N LEU A 69 10.25 -0.27 10.58
CA LEU A 69 10.95 -0.14 9.32
C LEU A 69 12.06 0.89 9.45
N PHE A 70 13.20 0.63 8.83
CA PHE A 70 14.27 1.59 8.75
C PHE A 70 15.10 1.44 7.49
N TRP A 71 15.72 2.54 7.09
CA TRP A 71 16.53 2.66 5.89
C TRP A 71 17.94 3.06 6.26
N ARG A 72 18.92 2.45 5.59
CA ARG A 72 20.32 2.82 5.70
C ARG A 72 20.86 3.14 4.33
N ALA A 73 21.72 4.16 4.27
CA ALA A 73 22.37 4.54 3.02
C ALA A 73 23.20 3.36 2.50
N PHE A 74 23.03 3.03 1.22
CA PHE A 74 23.80 2.02 0.52
C PHE A 74 24.86 2.72 -0.33
N ASP A 75 26.13 2.43 -0.06
CA ASP A 75 27.28 2.96 -0.78
C ASP A 75 28.17 1.80 -1.25
N SER A 76 28.07 1.50 -2.55
CA SER A 76 28.85 0.44 -3.19
C SER A 76 30.36 0.70 -3.20
N SER A 77 30.80 1.94 -2.95
CA SER A 77 32.21 2.32 -2.95
C SER A 77 32.86 2.20 -1.57
N ALA A 78 32.06 2.09 -0.52
CA ALA A 78 32.52 1.98 0.85
C ALA A 78 32.96 0.56 1.19
N ARG A 79 33.91 0.44 2.14
CA ARG A 79 34.36 -0.86 2.67
C ARG A 79 33.22 -1.66 3.28
N ASN A 80 32.25 -0.96 3.87
CA ASN A 80 30.97 -1.50 4.31
C ASN A 80 29.91 -0.94 3.37
N ALA A 81 29.24 -1.79 2.60
CA ALA A 81 28.28 -1.36 1.59
C ALA A 81 27.07 -0.61 2.16
N VAL A 82 26.84 -0.71 3.48
CA VAL A 82 25.73 -0.09 4.18
C VAL A 82 26.24 0.71 5.37
N SER A 83 25.73 1.94 5.52
CA SER A 83 26.01 2.78 6.68
C SER A 83 25.52 2.14 7.99
N ALA A 84 26.29 2.32 9.06
CA ALA A 84 25.85 1.96 10.41
C ALA A 84 24.75 2.89 10.94
N ALA A 85 24.61 4.10 10.39
CA ALA A 85 23.61 5.07 10.81
C ALA A 85 22.27 4.84 10.10
N ILE A 86 21.19 4.88 10.87
CA ILE A 86 19.82 4.86 10.35
C ILE A 86 19.52 6.22 9.70
N ALA A 87 19.21 6.19 8.41
CA ALA A 87 18.90 7.37 7.61
C ALA A 87 17.44 7.84 7.81
N ALA A 88 16.53 6.89 7.95
CA ALA A 88 15.12 7.12 8.23
C ALA A 88 14.56 5.89 8.93
N GLN A 89 13.53 6.08 9.75
CA GLN A 89 12.80 4.99 10.39
C GLN A 89 11.34 5.36 10.54
N VAL A 90 10.47 4.35 10.62
CA VAL A 90 9.05 4.49 10.91
C VAL A 90 8.55 3.27 11.66
N ASP A 91 7.70 3.47 12.66
CA ASP A 91 6.98 2.38 13.32
C ASP A 91 5.73 1.97 12.50
N VAL A 92 5.54 0.67 12.29
CA VAL A 92 4.40 0.07 11.58
C VAL A 92 3.53 -0.68 12.58
N GLY A 93 2.77 0.09 13.37
CA GLY A 93 1.79 -0.44 14.32
C GLY A 93 2.37 -1.20 15.53
N ALA A 94 1.47 -1.64 16.41
CA ALA A 94 1.78 -2.51 17.54
C ALA A 94 1.27 -3.94 17.26
N LEU A 95 2.04 -4.93 17.69
CA LEU A 95 1.88 -6.36 17.47
C LEU A 95 1.49 -7.15 18.72
N GLU A 96 1.52 -6.54 19.91
CA GLU A 96 1.05 -7.15 21.17
C GLU A 96 0.49 -6.02 22.07
N THR A 97 -0.67 -6.10 22.74
CA THR A 97 -1.40 -7.20 23.39
C THR A 97 -2.92 -6.94 23.41
N PRO A 98 -3.77 -7.95 23.72
CA PRO A 98 -5.24 -7.85 23.67
C PRO A 98 -5.82 -6.92 24.74
N LEU A 99 -6.90 -6.22 24.37
CA LEU A 99 -7.94 -5.72 25.28
C LEU A 99 -7.44 -4.90 26.49
N GLY A 100 -7.13 -3.64 26.24
CA GLY A 100 -7.39 -2.58 27.21
C GLY A 100 -8.62 -1.79 26.78
N ASP A 101 -9.80 -2.14 27.31
CA ASP A 101 -11.03 -1.35 27.36
C ASP A 101 -11.46 -0.59 26.08
N SER A 102 -11.28 -1.15 24.89
CA SER A 102 -12.09 -0.73 23.75
C SER A 102 -13.52 -1.26 23.98
N PRO A 103 -14.54 -0.39 24.14
CA PRO A 103 -15.93 -0.81 24.39
C PRO A 103 -16.56 -1.53 23.18
N PHE A 104 -15.81 -1.73 22.10
CA PHE A 104 -16.28 -2.30 20.84
C PHE A 104 -15.95 -3.79 20.65
N HIS A 105 -15.21 -4.43 21.56
CA HIS A 105 -14.93 -5.87 21.48
C HIS A 105 -15.92 -6.70 22.31
N GLY A 106 -17.00 -7.13 21.65
CA GLY A 106 -17.85 -8.24 22.11
C GLY A 106 -17.11 -9.59 22.11
N PRO A 107 -17.70 -10.64 22.70
CA PRO A 107 -16.98 -11.83 23.17
C PRO A 107 -16.65 -12.80 22.03
N LEU A 108 -15.62 -12.50 21.24
CA LEU A 108 -15.01 -13.46 20.33
C LEU A 108 -13.69 -13.96 20.90
N ARG A 109 -13.81 -15.10 21.59
CA ARG A 109 -12.81 -16.16 21.80
C ARG A 109 -11.51 -15.81 22.52
N ARG A 110 -11.54 -16.06 23.84
CA ARG A 110 -10.46 -16.75 24.57
C ARG A 110 -10.39 -18.20 24.09
N LEU A 111 -9.49 -18.52 23.18
CA LEU A 111 -8.99 -19.89 22.97
C LEU A 111 -7.51 -19.77 22.64
N ASN A 112 -6.68 -20.32 23.53
CA ASN A 112 -5.23 -20.51 23.42
C ASN A 112 -4.35 -19.31 23.82
N ALA A 113 -4.49 -18.91 25.08
CA ALA A 113 -3.42 -18.22 25.81
C ALA A 113 -2.61 -19.28 26.56
N GLU A 114 -1.74 -20.01 25.85
CA GLU A 114 -0.67 -20.88 26.40
C GLU A 114 0.08 -21.52 25.23
N GLN A 115 0.80 -20.70 24.46
CA GLN A 115 1.91 -21.11 23.59
C GLN A 115 2.59 -19.84 23.09
N ASP A 116 3.92 -19.79 23.19
CA ASP A 116 4.79 -18.73 22.65
C ASP A 116 4.30 -18.19 21.31
N THR A 117 3.50 -17.12 21.30
CA THR A 117 3.30 -16.34 20.09
C THR A 117 4.53 -15.46 19.95
N SER A 118 5.56 -15.97 19.28
CA SER A 118 6.64 -15.10 18.85
C SER A 118 6.03 -13.98 18.00
N VAL A 119 6.27 -12.73 18.40
CA VAL A 119 5.96 -11.46 17.70
C VAL A 119 6.41 -11.46 16.21
N GLY A 120 7.09 -12.51 15.74
CA GLY A 120 7.58 -12.70 14.38
C GLY A 120 6.58 -13.21 13.33
N ASP A 121 5.30 -13.43 13.66
CA ASP A 121 4.33 -14.04 12.73
C ASP A 121 3.46 -13.04 11.94
N ALA A 122 3.71 -11.75 12.06
CA ALA A 122 2.93 -10.75 11.33
C ALA A 122 3.33 -10.60 9.87
N GLU A 123 2.33 -10.56 8.99
CA GLU A 123 2.53 -10.27 7.57
C GLU A 123 2.83 -8.78 7.40
N LEU A 124 3.99 -8.49 6.82
CA LEU A 124 4.43 -7.14 6.50
C LEU A 124 4.50 -6.98 4.99
N HIS A 125 3.85 -5.94 4.51
CA HIS A 125 3.98 -5.46 3.14
C HIS A 125 4.40 -4.01 3.13
N VAL A 126 5.32 -3.67 2.24
CA VAL A 126 5.80 -2.30 2.07
C VAL A 126 5.71 -1.95 0.60
N TRP A 127 5.20 -0.77 0.31
CA TRP A 127 5.18 -0.20 -1.02
C TRP A 127 5.82 1.18 -1.03
N GLN A 128 6.56 1.50 -2.09
CA GLN A 128 7.14 2.82 -2.30
C GLN A 128 6.69 3.37 -3.64
N SER A 129 6.19 4.60 -3.62
CA SER A 129 5.83 5.31 -4.85
C SER A 129 7.07 5.97 -5.49
N PRO A 130 7.33 5.78 -6.79
CA PRO A 130 8.40 6.46 -7.50
C PRO A 130 8.14 7.96 -7.71
N SER A 131 6.88 8.37 -7.84
CA SER A 131 6.50 9.76 -8.15
C SER A 131 6.07 10.56 -6.92
N GLU A 132 5.39 9.91 -5.98
CA GLU A 132 4.75 10.61 -4.86
C GLU A 132 5.69 10.81 -3.66
N HIS A 133 6.85 10.15 -3.70
CA HIS A 133 7.84 10.15 -2.62
C HIS A 133 7.21 9.80 -1.26
N VAL A 134 6.40 8.74 -1.25
CA VAL A 134 5.80 8.16 -0.04
C VAL A 134 6.09 6.68 0.05
N VAL A 135 6.11 6.18 1.28
CA VAL A 135 6.14 4.77 1.64
C VAL A 135 4.81 4.44 2.33
N VAL A 136 4.21 3.33 1.94
CA VAL A 136 3.06 2.73 2.61
C VAL A 136 3.51 1.39 3.17
N ALA A 137 3.34 1.19 4.47
CA ALA A 137 3.66 -0.07 5.13
C ALA A 137 2.41 -0.61 5.82
N ILE A 138 2.14 -1.90 5.66
CA ILE A 138 1.01 -2.58 6.30
C ILE A 138 1.52 -3.78 7.04
N ALA A 139 1.22 -3.82 8.33
CA ALA A 139 1.35 -4.99 9.17
C ALA A 139 -0.04 -5.58 9.43
N SER A 140 -0.18 -6.89 9.25
CA SER A 140 -1.39 -7.64 9.61
C SER A 140 -1.01 -8.74 10.58
N THR A 141 -1.75 -8.84 11.67
CA THR A 141 -1.80 -10.07 12.45
C THR A 141 -2.87 -11.00 11.85
N LEU A 142 -2.86 -12.28 12.21
CA LEU A 142 -3.91 -13.23 11.82
C LEU A 142 -5.31 -12.83 12.34
N VAL A 143 -5.39 -11.84 13.23
CA VAL A 143 -6.59 -11.40 13.94
C VAL A 143 -7.12 -10.07 13.40
N GLY A 144 -7.56 -10.06 12.14
CA GLY A 144 -8.53 -9.10 11.55
C GLY A 144 -8.24 -7.58 11.59
N SER A 145 -7.11 -7.17 12.16
CA SER A 145 -6.69 -5.78 12.31
C SER A 145 -5.48 -5.53 11.41
N LEU A 146 -5.57 -4.46 10.62
CA LEU A 146 -4.52 -3.99 9.74
C LEU A 146 -3.96 -2.68 10.30
N HIS A 147 -2.64 -2.64 10.51
CA HIS A 147 -1.92 -1.43 10.84
C HIS A 147 -1.27 -0.89 9.58
N LEU A 148 -1.81 0.22 9.06
CA LEU A 148 -1.30 0.90 7.88
C LEU A 148 -0.52 2.15 8.33
N THR A 149 0.68 2.34 7.80
CA THR A 149 1.51 3.52 8.05
C THR A 149 1.87 4.16 6.73
N ILE A 150 1.65 5.47 6.60
CA ILE A 150 2.05 6.28 5.45
C ILE A 150 3.10 7.28 5.90
N ALA A 151 4.27 7.22 5.27
CA ALA A 151 5.39 8.07 5.63
C ALA A 151 6.07 8.68 4.39
N PRO A 152 6.81 9.79 4.55
CA PRO A 152 7.68 10.30 3.50
C PRO A 152 8.70 9.24 3.06
N ALA A 153 9.03 9.21 1.77
CA ALA A 153 10.08 8.34 1.24
C ALA A 153 11.44 8.65 1.90
N PRO A 154 12.35 7.66 2.01
CA PRO A 154 13.62 7.80 2.72
C PRO A 154 14.48 8.96 2.19
N LEU A 155 14.51 9.20 0.87
CA LEU A 155 15.26 10.32 0.30
C LEU A 155 14.76 11.69 0.80
N VAL A 156 13.45 11.82 1.01
CA VAL A 156 12.87 13.04 1.57
C VAL A 156 13.21 13.13 3.06
N ALA A 157 12.99 12.05 3.80
CA ALA A 157 13.27 11.97 5.24
C ALA A 157 14.76 12.18 5.58
N TYR A 158 15.66 11.71 4.72
CA TYR A 158 17.11 11.82 4.82
C TYR A 158 17.63 13.14 4.22
N SER A 159 17.02 14.26 4.63
CA SER A 159 17.48 15.59 4.24
C SER A 159 18.13 16.28 5.44
N PRO A 160 19.32 16.89 5.30
CA PRO A 160 20.01 17.56 6.41
C PRO A 160 19.25 18.79 6.93
N ARG A 161 18.23 19.25 6.22
CA ARG A 161 17.36 20.36 6.64
C ARG A 161 16.22 19.91 7.54
N ILE A 162 15.86 18.64 7.50
CA ILE A 162 14.71 18.10 8.21
C ILE A 162 15.17 17.67 9.59
N SER A 163 14.48 18.16 10.61
CA SER A 163 14.68 17.82 12.01
C SER A 163 13.74 16.71 12.49
N HIS A 164 12.51 16.66 11.95
CA HIS A 164 11.50 15.68 12.32
C HIS A 164 10.75 15.13 11.10
N VAL A 165 10.41 13.85 11.16
CA VAL A 165 9.65 13.13 10.13
C VAL A 165 8.36 12.62 10.77
N GLY A 166 7.23 12.91 10.14
CA GLY A 166 5.91 12.52 10.60
C GLY A 166 5.24 11.50 9.68
N SER A 167 4.68 10.46 10.27
CA SER A 167 3.92 9.40 9.60
C SER A 167 2.46 9.43 10.04
N LEU A 168 1.56 9.09 9.12
CA LEU A 168 0.15 8.83 9.40
C LEU A 168 -0.04 7.34 9.69
N HIS A 169 -0.46 7.01 10.90
CA HIS A 169 -0.76 5.66 11.36
C HIS A 169 -2.26 5.46 11.32
N LEU A 170 -2.71 4.38 10.71
CA LEU A 170 -4.10 3.96 10.66
C LEU A 170 -4.23 2.54 11.19
N GLU A 171 -5.19 2.34 12.08
CA GLU A 171 -5.62 1.02 12.52
C GLU A 171 -7.01 0.76 11.94
N ILE A 172 -7.11 -0.32 11.17
CA ILE A 172 -8.25 -0.65 10.35
C ILE A 172 -8.74 -2.04 10.77
N ALA A 173 -9.99 -2.12 11.21
CA ALA A 173 -10.72 -3.39 11.26
C ALA A 173 -11.33 -3.65 9.88
N THR A 174 -10.96 -4.75 9.21
CA THR A 174 -11.53 -5.08 7.89
C THR A 174 -11.53 -6.58 7.64
N PRO A 175 -12.56 -7.13 6.97
CA PRO A 175 -12.55 -8.53 6.55
C PRO A 175 -11.66 -8.78 5.32
N HIS A 176 -11.10 -7.74 4.69
CA HIS A 176 -10.32 -7.86 3.47
C HIS A 176 -8.84 -8.08 3.73
N ALA A 177 -8.18 -8.84 2.84
CA ALA A 177 -6.74 -9.00 2.86
C ALA A 177 -6.02 -7.66 2.63
N PRO A 178 -4.78 -7.47 3.15
CA PRO A 178 -4.03 -6.23 3.04
C PRO A 178 -3.98 -5.65 1.63
N ALA A 179 -3.68 -6.46 0.61
CA ALA A 179 -3.57 -6.01 -0.78
C ALA A 179 -4.89 -5.52 -1.42
N GLN A 180 -6.04 -5.77 -0.78
CA GLN A 180 -7.38 -5.39 -1.26
C GLN A 180 -8.05 -4.33 -0.38
N ALA A 181 -7.51 -4.09 0.81
CA ALA A 181 -8.10 -3.19 1.80
C ALA A 181 -7.74 -1.71 1.57
N TRP A 182 -6.79 -1.39 0.69
CA TRP A 182 -6.36 -0.01 0.46
C TRP A 182 -5.87 0.22 -0.97
N HIS A 183 -5.95 1.48 -1.41
CA HIS A 183 -5.39 1.96 -2.67
C HIS A 183 -4.99 3.43 -2.54
N LEU A 184 -3.80 3.81 -3.00
CA LEU A 184 -3.49 5.24 -3.20
C LEU A 184 -4.03 5.68 -4.56
N LEU A 185 -4.78 6.78 -4.58
CA LEU A 185 -5.31 7.34 -5.81
C LEU A 185 -4.22 8.12 -6.59
N PRO A 186 -4.34 8.27 -7.92
CA PRO A 186 -3.42 9.02 -8.76
C PRO A 186 -3.16 10.43 -8.22
N GLY A 187 -1.90 10.84 -8.26
CA GLY A 187 -1.42 12.11 -7.69
C GLY A 187 -1.07 12.01 -6.20
N GLY A 188 -1.22 10.85 -5.58
CA GLY A 188 -0.61 10.54 -4.29
C GLY A 188 -1.20 11.23 -3.06
N THR A 189 -2.20 12.08 -3.24
CA THR A 189 -2.80 12.90 -2.19
C THR A 189 -4.07 12.30 -1.60
N GLN A 190 -4.46 11.09 -1.98
CA GLN A 190 -5.70 10.46 -1.49
C GLN A 190 -5.49 8.96 -1.32
N LEU A 191 -5.97 8.44 -0.19
CA LEU A 191 -5.94 7.04 0.19
C LEU A 191 -7.38 6.51 0.24
N LEU A 192 -7.70 5.51 -0.56
CA LEU A 192 -8.93 4.75 -0.46
C LEU A 192 -8.72 3.55 0.46
N LEU A 193 -9.65 3.32 1.38
CA LEU A 193 -9.68 2.23 2.36
C LEU A 193 -11.01 1.47 2.24
N HIS A 194 -10.95 0.14 2.28
CA HIS A 194 -12.12 -0.72 2.29
C HIS A 194 -12.29 -1.34 3.68
N LEU A 195 -13.31 -0.90 4.40
CA LEU A 195 -13.58 -1.29 5.79
C LEU A 195 -14.70 -2.34 5.88
N GLY A 196 -14.90 -3.17 4.85
CA GLY A 196 -16.00 -4.14 4.81
C GLY A 196 -17.30 -3.52 4.30
N THR A 197 -18.08 -2.88 5.17
CA THR A 197 -19.40 -2.29 4.81
C THR A 197 -19.30 -0.84 4.31
N SER A 198 -18.11 -0.25 4.38
CA SER A 198 -17.85 1.13 3.94
C SER A 198 -16.55 1.24 3.15
N VAL A 199 -16.53 2.17 2.19
CA VAL A 199 -15.30 2.63 1.53
C VAL A 199 -15.00 4.05 1.99
N ILE A 200 -13.78 4.30 2.44
CA ILE A 200 -13.35 5.61 2.92
C ILE A 200 -12.26 6.16 2.00
N VAL A 201 -12.35 7.43 1.64
CA VAL A 201 -11.25 8.18 1.00
C VAL A 201 -10.71 9.18 2.01
N VAL A 202 -9.44 9.05 2.35
CA VAL A 202 -8.70 9.97 3.21
C VAL A 202 -7.84 10.87 2.33
N GLY A 203 -8.01 12.18 2.42
CA GLY A 203 -7.11 13.15 1.78
C GLY A 203 -5.80 13.24 2.57
N LEU A 204 -4.68 13.05 1.91
CA LEU A 204 -3.34 13.15 2.46
C LEU A 204 -2.73 14.52 2.15
N GLY A 205 -2.27 15.20 3.17
CA GLY A 205 -1.52 16.44 3.06
C GLY A 205 -0.12 16.32 3.62
N ARG A 206 0.78 17.18 3.12
CA ARG A 206 2.07 17.41 3.77
C ARG A 206 1.95 18.65 4.63
N ARG A 207 2.35 18.53 5.90
CA ARG A 207 2.35 19.65 6.85
C ARG A 207 3.10 20.85 6.26
N GLY A 208 2.47 22.04 6.28
CA GLY A 208 3.05 23.28 5.75
C GLY A 208 2.82 23.55 4.26
N ARG A 209 2.18 22.63 3.51
CA ARG A 209 1.75 22.89 2.13
C ARG A 209 0.22 22.89 2.06
N PRO A 210 -0.43 23.96 1.57
CA PRO A 210 -1.88 23.95 1.40
C PRO A 210 -2.23 22.85 0.38
N THR A 211 -2.94 21.81 0.83
CA THR A 211 -3.56 20.85 -0.08
C THR A 211 -4.75 21.54 -0.74
N ALA A 212 -4.81 21.45 -2.07
CA ALA A 212 -6.01 21.80 -2.80
C ALA A 212 -7.12 20.84 -2.34
N THR A 213 -7.96 21.30 -1.43
CA THR A 213 -9.15 20.57 -0.99
C THR A 213 -10.07 20.47 -2.22
N PRO A 214 -10.43 19.25 -2.68
CA PRO A 214 -11.49 19.12 -3.66
C PRO A 214 -12.74 19.80 -3.09
N GLY A 215 -13.38 20.65 -3.89
CA GLY A 215 -14.41 21.58 -3.44
C GLY A 215 -15.51 20.96 -2.56
N THR A 216 -15.93 21.76 -1.58
CA THR A 216 -16.89 21.55 -0.48
C THR A 216 -16.35 20.85 0.78
N PRO A 217 -16.14 21.60 1.89
CA PRO A 217 -15.52 21.13 3.13
C PRO A 217 -16.53 20.55 4.13
N THR A 218 -17.65 20.00 3.68
CA THR A 218 -18.53 19.27 4.59
C THR A 218 -18.05 17.83 4.66
N PRO A 219 -17.37 17.39 5.72
CA PRO A 219 -17.18 15.97 5.98
C PRO A 219 -18.56 15.35 6.21
N TRP A 220 -18.99 14.49 5.30
CA TRP A 220 -20.19 13.67 5.52
C TRP A 220 -19.75 12.48 6.36
N PHE A 221 -19.67 12.68 7.67
CA PHE A 221 -19.36 11.61 8.59
C PHE A 221 -20.57 10.67 8.70
N TYR A 222 -20.44 9.48 8.13
CA TYR A 222 -21.23 8.33 8.52
C TYR A 222 -20.33 7.41 9.35
N PRO A 223 -20.74 7.02 10.58
CA PRO A 223 -19.99 6.05 11.35
C PRO A 223 -19.96 4.73 10.58
N SER A 224 -18.77 4.26 10.22
CA SER A 224 -18.61 2.90 9.70
C SER A 224 -18.84 1.91 10.84
N GLU A 225 -19.39 0.74 10.54
CA GLU A 225 -19.50 -0.37 11.49
C GLU A 225 -18.12 -0.84 11.99
N TYR A 226 -17.08 -0.60 11.18
CA TYR A 226 -15.71 -0.97 11.48
C TYR A 226 -14.87 0.24 11.88
N ALA A 227 -14.07 0.06 12.94
CA ALA A 227 -13.26 1.13 13.50
C ALA A 227 -12.12 1.52 12.55
N LEU A 228 -11.98 2.83 12.33
CA LEU A 228 -10.80 3.46 11.75
C LEU A 228 -10.22 4.41 12.79
N HIS A 229 -9.06 4.07 13.34
CA HIS A 229 -8.31 4.97 14.21
C HIS A 229 -7.15 5.58 13.43
N MET A 230 -6.97 6.91 13.50
CA MET A 230 -5.92 7.65 12.80
C MET A 230 -5.11 8.48 13.79
N ALA A 231 -3.78 8.38 13.70
CA ALA A 231 -2.87 9.17 14.50
C ALA A 231 -1.67 9.60 13.67
N THR A 232 -1.20 10.83 13.84
CA THR A 232 0.08 11.26 13.28
C THR A 232 1.15 11.11 14.35
N VAL A 233 2.23 10.39 14.02
CA VAL A 233 3.39 10.18 14.88
C VAL A 233 4.55 10.99 14.33
N MET A 234 5.24 11.74 15.19
CA MET A 234 6.42 12.52 14.82
C MET A 234 7.66 11.88 15.44
N GLU A 235 8.67 11.65 14.62
CA GLU A 235 9.95 11.09 15.04
C GLU A 235 11.09 12.06 14.73
N ALA A 236 12.13 12.06 15.56
CA ALA A 236 13.32 12.83 15.30
C ALA A 236 14.09 12.23 14.11
N SER A 237 14.53 13.10 13.21
CA SER A 237 15.44 12.72 12.13
C SER A 237 16.85 12.48 12.67
N PRO A 238 17.75 11.82 11.91
CA PRO A 238 19.16 11.73 12.26
C PRO A 238 19.92 13.07 12.18
N PHE A 239 19.27 14.17 11.75
CA PHE A 239 19.87 15.49 11.62
C PHE A 239 19.29 16.46 12.67
N PRO A 240 19.80 16.46 13.91
CA PRO A 240 19.23 17.27 15.01
C PRO A 240 19.37 18.79 14.78
N GLY A 241 20.22 19.23 13.85
CA GLY A 241 20.39 20.63 13.45
C GLY A 241 19.46 21.09 12.32
N GLY A 242 18.57 20.23 11.83
CA GLY A 242 17.56 20.62 10.85
C GLY A 242 16.62 21.71 11.39
N ALA A 243 16.05 22.51 10.49
CA ALA A 243 15.08 23.56 10.84
C ALA A 243 13.64 23.17 10.46
N ASP A 244 13.49 22.24 9.51
CA ASP A 244 12.21 21.90 8.91
C ASP A 244 11.62 20.62 9.53
N SER A 245 10.32 20.42 9.35
CA SER A 245 9.63 19.16 9.65
C SER A 245 8.84 18.73 8.44
N VAL A 246 8.89 17.45 8.10
CA VAL A 246 8.04 16.86 7.06
C VAL A 246 7.10 15.88 7.71
N ALA A 247 5.79 15.99 7.48
CA ALA A 247 4.82 15.04 8.01
C ALA A 247 3.72 14.77 6.99
N ILE A 248 3.25 13.53 6.94
CA ILE A 248 2.03 13.17 6.22
C ILE A 248 0.88 13.17 7.23
N GLU A 249 -0.18 13.89 6.89
CA GLU A 249 -1.35 14.08 7.75
C GLU A 249 -2.64 13.82 6.98
N ALA A 250 -3.66 13.34 7.68
CA ALA A 250 -5.02 13.28 7.15
C ALA A 250 -5.62 14.69 7.14
N THR A 251 -6.09 15.14 5.98
CA THR A 251 -6.65 16.49 5.78
C THR A 251 -8.16 16.47 5.52
N SER A 252 -8.69 15.34 5.07
CA SER A 252 -10.11 15.14 4.81
C SER A 252 -10.47 13.67 4.86
N GLN A 253 -11.75 13.38 5.03
CA GLN A 253 -12.31 12.04 5.00
C GLN A 253 -13.68 12.06 4.30
N TRP A 254 -13.87 11.16 3.33
CA TRP A 254 -15.15 10.92 2.66
C TRP A 254 -15.53 9.45 2.81
N THR A 255 -16.75 9.18 3.24
CA THR A 255 -17.24 7.82 3.45
C THR A 255 -18.35 7.48 2.45
N LEU A 256 -18.24 6.32 1.82
CA LEU A 256 -19.28 5.67 1.06
C LEU A 256 -19.83 4.49 1.86
N ASP A 257 -21.09 4.59 2.27
CA ASP A 257 -21.86 3.48 2.84
C ASP A 257 -22.32 2.58 1.68
N ILE A 258 -21.78 1.36 1.63
CA ILE A 258 -22.01 0.43 0.51
C ILE A 258 -23.46 -0.06 0.52
N GLU A 259 -24.00 -0.39 1.69
CA GLU A 259 -25.36 -0.92 1.81
C GLU A 259 -26.40 0.12 1.47
N LYS A 260 -26.22 1.36 1.93
CA LYS A 260 -27.09 2.47 1.57
C LYS A 260 -27.09 2.73 0.06
N LEU A 261 -25.91 2.68 -0.57
CA LEU A 261 -25.79 2.79 -2.03
C LEU A 261 -26.54 1.66 -2.73
N LEU A 262 -26.27 0.41 -2.35
CA LEU A 262 -26.87 -0.76 -3.01
C LEU A 262 -28.39 -0.79 -2.80
N ARG A 263 -28.87 -0.47 -1.60
CA ARG A 263 -30.29 -0.39 -1.27
C ARG A 263 -30.98 0.72 -2.08
N SER A 264 -30.41 1.92 -2.09
CA SER A 264 -30.95 3.04 -2.86
C SER A 264 -31.03 2.72 -4.36
N TRP A 265 -30.01 2.04 -4.90
CA TRP A 265 -30.03 1.61 -6.29
C TRP A 265 -31.10 0.53 -6.55
N LEU A 266 -31.20 -0.50 -5.71
CA LEU A 266 -32.22 -1.55 -5.84
C LEU A 266 -33.64 -0.98 -5.79
N ASP A 267 -33.89 -0.04 -4.89
CA ASP A 267 -35.19 0.62 -4.75
C ASP A 267 -35.52 1.54 -5.96
N SER A 268 -34.49 2.06 -6.65
CA SER A 268 -34.66 2.86 -7.87
C SER A 268 -35.02 2.05 -9.11
N VAL A 269 -34.73 0.74 -9.11
CA VAL A 269 -35.00 -0.16 -10.24
C VAL A 269 -36.27 -0.95 -9.95
N GLY A 270 -37.38 -0.58 -10.61
CA GLY A 270 -38.71 -1.16 -10.31
C GLY A 270 -38.79 -2.69 -10.35
N SER A 271 -38.02 -3.36 -11.21
CA SER A 271 -37.97 -4.84 -11.27
C SER A 271 -37.18 -5.49 -10.13
N LEU A 272 -36.41 -4.72 -9.37
CA LEU A 272 -35.54 -5.17 -8.28
C LEU A 272 -36.01 -4.68 -6.89
N GLN A 273 -36.94 -3.72 -6.82
CA GLN A 273 -37.40 -3.11 -5.57
C GLN A 273 -37.88 -4.11 -4.50
N HIS A 274 -38.50 -5.22 -4.91
CA HIS A 274 -38.99 -6.26 -4.01
C HIS A 274 -37.94 -7.32 -3.65
N ARG A 275 -36.75 -7.26 -4.25
CA ARG A 275 -35.66 -8.20 -4.01
C ARG A 275 -34.96 -7.84 -2.71
N ARG A 276 -34.47 -8.86 -2.00
CA ARG A 276 -33.66 -8.69 -0.78
C ARG A 276 -32.20 -8.90 -1.13
N LEU A 277 -31.34 -7.98 -0.71
CA LEU A 277 -29.89 -8.15 -0.75
C LEU A 277 -29.51 -9.19 0.31
N ARG A 278 -28.88 -10.29 -0.13
CA ARG A 278 -28.42 -11.36 0.74
C ARG A 278 -26.96 -11.18 1.14
N ASP A 279 -26.12 -10.85 0.17
CA ASP A 279 -24.67 -10.72 0.34
C ASP A 279 -24.08 -9.90 -0.82
N TYR A 280 -22.89 -9.33 -0.63
CA TYR A 280 -22.17 -8.56 -1.64
C TYR A 280 -20.65 -8.61 -1.44
N ASP A 281 -19.90 -8.40 -2.52
CA ASP A 281 -18.46 -8.15 -2.50
C ASP A 281 -18.20 -6.94 -3.40
N LEU A 282 -17.48 -5.95 -2.88
CA LEU A 282 -17.13 -4.71 -3.58
C LEU A 282 -15.61 -4.58 -3.64
N ARG A 283 -15.10 -4.22 -4.81
CA ARG A 283 -13.65 -4.03 -5.03
C ARG A 283 -13.37 -2.77 -5.81
N PHE A 284 -12.27 -2.11 -5.48
CA PHE A 284 -11.74 -1.02 -6.27
C PHE A 284 -11.26 -1.53 -7.63
N LEU A 285 -11.60 -0.79 -8.69
CA LEU A 285 -11.14 -1.08 -10.04
C LEU A 285 -10.03 -0.14 -10.47
N CYS A 286 -10.33 1.16 -10.45
CA CYS A 286 -9.42 2.25 -10.80
C CYS A 286 -10.05 3.58 -10.41
N SER A 287 -9.31 4.66 -10.54
CA SER A 287 -9.85 6.02 -10.54
C SER A 287 -9.74 6.65 -11.91
N HIS A 288 -10.56 7.68 -12.16
CA HIS A 288 -10.58 8.37 -13.43
C HIS A 288 -9.30 9.22 -13.60
N PRO A 289 -8.55 9.06 -14.70
CA PRO A 289 -7.24 9.70 -14.86
C PRO A 289 -7.31 11.23 -14.94
N ARG A 290 -8.46 11.80 -15.34
CA ARG A 290 -8.66 13.25 -15.45
C ARG A 290 -9.49 13.85 -14.31
N GLU A 291 -10.13 12.99 -13.52
CA GLU A 291 -10.98 13.39 -12.41
C GLU A 291 -10.64 12.50 -11.22
N PRO A 292 -9.57 12.81 -10.47
CA PRO A 292 -9.06 11.92 -9.42
C PRO A 292 -10.09 11.65 -8.30
N ALA A 293 -11.07 12.54 -8.13
CA ALA A 293 -12.19 12.34 -7.21
C ALA A 293 -13.25 11.33 -7.71
N SER A 294 -13.17 10.88 -8.96
CA SER A 294 -14.08 9.91 -9.57
C SER A 294 -13.44 8.51 -9.49
N ILE A 295 -14.07 7.63 -8.72
CA ILE A 295 -13.55 6.31 -8.35
C ILE A 295 -14.47 5.25 -8.94
N TYR A 296 -13.90 4.29 -9.67
CA TYR A 296 -14.64 3.14 -10.19
C TYR A 296 -14.52 1.95 -9.25
N LEU A 297 -15.67 1.45 -8.83
CA LEU A 297 -15.83 0.29 -7.96
C LEU A 297 -16.59 -0.79 -8.74
N VAL A 298 -16.27 -2.05 -8.47
CA VAL A 298 -17.00 -3.21 -9.00
C VAL A 298 -17.65 -3.91 -7.83
N SER A 299 -18.98 -4.02 -7.88
CA SER A 299 -19.75 -4.72 -6.85
C SER A 299 -20.43 -5.94 -7.46
N VAL A 300 -20.37 -7.08 -6.79
CA VAL A 300 -21.24 -8.22 -7.10
C VAL A 300 -22.18 -8.41 -5.93
N LEU A 301 -23.47 -8.53 -6.24
CA LEU A 301 -24.54 -8.69 -5.26
C LEU A 301 -25.33 -9.96 -5.51
N ASP A 302 -25.69 -10.62 -4.43
CA ASP A 302 -26.63 -11.72 -4.39
C ASP A 302 -27.99 -11.25 -3.90
N LEU A 303 -29.02 -11.50 -4.71
CA LEU A 303 -30.41 -11.12 -4.46
C LEU A 303 -31.32 -12.33 -4.37
N GLU A 304 -32.33 -12.23 -3.52
CA GLU A 304 -33.38 -13.23 -3.41
C GLU A 304 -34.64 -12.88 -4.22
N PRO A 305 -35.27 -13.86 -4.90
CA PRO A 305 -34.81 -15.24 -5.15
C PRO A 305 -33.74 -15.34 -6.27
N SER A 306 -32.61 -15.99 -5.93
CA SER A 306 -31.51 -16.47 -6.79
C SER A 306 -31.16 -15.63 -8.03
N LEU A 307 -30.83 -14.35 -7.83
CA LEU A 307 -30.32 -13.46 -8.88
C LEU A 307 -28.98 -12.87 -8.44
N ARG A 308 -27.95 -13.04 -9.27
CA ARG A 308 -26.64 -12.40 -9.07
C ARG A 308 -26.39 -11.35 -10.12
N LEU A 309 -26.03 -10.15 -9.69
CA LEU A 309 -25.69 -9.02 -10.56
C LEU A 309 -24.28 -8.53 -10.26
N ALA A 310 -23.58 -8.06 -11.29
CA ALA A 310 -22.33 -7.34 -11.17
C ALA A 310 -22.54 -5.90 -11.66
N LEU A 311 -22.16 -4.92 -10.84
CA LEU A 311 -22.28 -3.50 -11.09
C LEU A 311 -20.90 -2.90 -11.30
N LEU A 312 -20.80 -2.02 -12.28
CA LEU A 312 -19.73 -1.02 -12.35
C LEU A 312 -20.29 0.28 -11.78
N VAL A 313 -19.74 0.73 -10.66
CA VAL A 313 -20.17 1.91 -9.93
C VAL A 313 -19.11 3.00 -10.10
N ALA A 314 -19.53 4.20 -10.50
CA ALA A 314 -18.70 5.39 -10.44
C ALA A 314 -19.10 6.18 -9.19
N TRP A 315 -18.15 6.46 -8.32
CA TRP A 315 -18.35 7.27 -7.11
C TRP A 315 -17.53 8.55 -7.22
N HIS A 316 -18.20 9.69 -7.14
CA HIS A 316 -17.60 11.01 -7.14
C HIS A 316 -17.38 11.49 -5.70
N ALA A 317 -16.25 11.10 -5.10
CA ALA A 317 -15.94 11.28 -3.68
C ALA A 317 -16.16 12.72 -3.18
N GLY A 318 -15.78 13.74 -3.98
CA GLY A 318 -15.94 15.15 -3.60
C GLY A 318 -17.40 15.62 -3.50
N SER A 319 -18.33 15.00 -4.24
CA SER A 319 -19.75 15.37 -4.23
C SER A 319 -20.64 14.38 -3.46
N GLY A 320 -20.09 13.21 -3.10
CA GLY A 320 -20.84 12.08 -2.57
C GLY A 320 -21.76 11.38 -3.59
N ARG A 321 -21.91 11.91 -4.81
CA ARG A 321 -22.74 11.31 -5.86
C ARG A 321 -22.14 10.00 -6.35
N TYR A 322 -23.02 9.07 -6.71
CA TYR A 322 -22.64 7.83 -7.36
C TYR A 322 -23.58 7.50 -8.51
N ASP A 323 -23.06 6.78 -9.49
CA ASP A 323 -23.78 6.33 -10.67
C ASP A 323 -23.46 4.85 -10.94
N VAL A 324 -24.49 4.05 -11.25
CA VAL A 324 -24.28 2.68 -11.73
C VAL A 324 -24.13 2.72 -13.24
N VAL A 325 -22.89 2.67 -13.70
CA VAL A 325 -22.50 2.82 -15.11
C VAL A 325 -22.91 1.61 -15.93
N ARG A 326 -22.81 0.41 -15.34
CA ARG A 326 -23.11 -0.84 -16.05
C ARG A 326 -23.58 -1.93 -15.10
N VAL A 327 -24.47 -2.78 -15.62
CA VAL A 327 -25.01 -3.95 -14.92
C VAL A 327 -24.81 -5.18 -15.79
N LEU A 328 -24.30 -6.26 -15.22
CA LEU A 328 -24.17 -7.56 -15.84
C LEU A 328 -24.87 -8.62 -15.01
N ARG A 329 -25.61 -9.52 -15.65
CA ARG A 329 -26.11 -10.72 -14.97
C ARG A 329 -24.98 -11.75 -14.84
N ARG A 330 -24.88 -12.38 -13.67
CA ARG A 330 -23.91 -13.44 -13.38
C ARG A 330 -24.61 -14.73 -13.01
N ALA A 331 -23.90 -15.85 -13.13
CA ALA A 331 -24.38 -17.12 -12.60
C ALA A 331 -24.49 -17.03 -11.08
N ALA A 332 -25.65 -17.40 -10.53
CA ALA A 332 -25.89 -17.38 -9.08
C ALA A 332 -25.15 -18.48 -8.32
N ALA A 333 -24.56 -19.46 -9.03
CA ALA A 333 -23.77 -20.53 -8.42
C ALA A 333 -22.33 -20.07 -8.12
N GLY A 334 -21.78 -20.57 -7.01
CA GLY A 334 -20.38 -20.40 -6.61
C GLY A 334 -20.08 -19.19 -5.72
N PRO A 335 -18.82 -19.05 -5.24
CA PRO A 335 -18.43 -18.00 -4.28
C PRO A 335 -18.45 -16.59 -4.86
N LEU A 336 -18.89 -15.61 -4.06
CA LEU A 336 -18.91 -14.18 -4.40
C LEU A 336 -17.52 -13.65 -4.79
N ALA A 337 -16.48 -14.03 -4.05
CA ALA A 337 -15.10 -13.63 -4.31
C ALA A 337 -14.61 -13.99 -5.73
N SER A 338 -15.02 -15.15 -6.25
CA SER A 338 -14.68 -15.57 -7.63
C SER A 338 -15.51 -14.80 -8.67
N ALA A 339 -16.78 -14.57 -8.37
CA ALA A 339 -17.68 -13.81 -9.23
C ALA A 339 -17.20 -12.35 -9.39
N VAL A 340 -16.79 -11.69 -8.30
CA VAL A 340 -16.25 -10.32 -8.35
C VAL A 340 -14.90 -10.26 -9.05
N ALA A 341 -14.00 -11.23 -8.84
CA ALA A 341 -12.72 -11.26 -9.54
C ALA A 341 -12.91 -11.35 -11.07
N THR A 342 -13.85 -12.18 -11.51
CA THR A 342 -14.19 -12.31 -12.94
C THR A 342 -14.86 -11.03 -13.48
N ALA A 343 -15.75 -10.40 -12.70
CA ALA A 343 -16.39 -9.14 -13.09
C ALA A 343 -15.36 -8.00 -13.18
N LEU A 344 -14.44 -7.93 -12.20
CA LEU A 344 -13.35 -6.97 -12.15
C LEU A 344 -12.47 -7.09 -13.39
N ALA A 345 -12.00 -8.29 -13.73
CA ALA A 345 -11.21 -8.51 -14.93
C ALA A 345 -11.95 -8.09 -16.21
N ARG A 346 -13.27 -8.35 -16.28
CA ARG A 346 -14.10 -7.94 -17.42
C ARG A 346 -14.23 -6.43 -17.53
N PHE A 347 -14.64 -5.75 -16.48
CA PHE A 347 -14.78 -4.29 -16.48
C PHE A 347 -13.43 -3.59 -16.65
N GLN A 348 -12.35 -4.17 -16.12
CA GLN A 348 -11.00 -3.68 -16.31
C GLN A 348 -10.59 -3.74 -17.78
N ALA A 349 -10.89 -4.82 -18.50
CA ALA A 349 -10.64 -4.90 -19.93
C ALA A 349 -11.42 -3.82 -20.71
N ASP A 350 -12.66 -3.54 -20.31
CA ASP A 350 -13.50 -2.52 -20.95
C ASP A 350 -12.98 -1.09 -20.67
N VAL A 351 -12.44 -0.82 -19.47
CA VAL A 351 -11.88 0.50 -19.09
C VAL A 351 -10.45 0.71 -19.62
N ARG A 352 -9.60 -0.33 -19.63
CA ARG A 352 -8.19 -0.26 -20.05
C ARG A 352 -7.99 0.07 -21.53
N GLN A 353 -9.02 -0.09 -22.36
CA GLN A 353 -8.97 0.38 -23.75
C GLN A 353 -8.78 1.91 -23.87
N VAL A 354 -8.83 2.65 -22.75
CA VAL A 354 -8.88 4.12 -22.73
C VAL A 354 -7.67 4.80 -22.05
N ALA A 355 -6.81 4.11 -21.28
CA ALA A 355 -5.72 4.79 -20.54
C ALA A 355 -4.45 3.95 -20.30
N PRO A 356 -3.25 4.57 -20.33
CA PRO A 356 -1.99 3.92 -19.98
C PRO A 356 -1.89 3.61 -18.48
N LEU A 357 -1.12 2.57 -18.14
CA LEU A 357 -0.88 2.11 -16.76
C LEU A 357 -0.18 3.20 -15.92
N ALA A 358 -0.70 3.42 -14.70
CA ALA A 358 -0.02 4.19 -13.66
C ALA A 358 1.37 3.59 -13.33
N PRO A 359 2.32 4.37 -12.80
CA PRO A 359 3.63 3.85 -12.42
C PRO A 359 3.47 2.69 -11.43
N SER A 360 4.15 1.58 -11.70
CA SER A 360 4.20 0.43 -10.80
C SER A 360 4.91 0.86 -9.52
N TRP A 361 4.22 0.75 -8.40
CA TRP A 361 4.84 0.87 -7.09
C TRP A 361 5.88 -0.23 -6.92
N TYR A 362 6.97 0.08 -6.23
CA TYR A 362 7.85 -0.96 -5.73
C TYR A 362 7.18 -1.64 -4.54
N HIS A 363 7.32 -2.96 -4.42
CA HIS A 363 6.69 -3.76 -3.38
C HIS A 363 7.69 -4.72 -2.74
N TRP A 364 7.60 -4.85 -1.43
CA TRP A 364 8.37 -5.81 -0.63
C TRP A 364 7.45 -6.48 0.39
N SER A 365 7.79 -7.71 0.77
CA SER A 365 7.08 -8.43 1.84
C SER A 365 8.03 -9.33 2.62
N ASN A 366 7.67 -9.66 3.86
CA ASN A 366 8.38 -10.64 4.67
C ASN A 366 7.91 -12.09 4.46
N ALA A 367 7.13 -12.37 3.39
CA ALA A 367 6.56 -13.70 3.15
C ALA A 367 7.62 -14.82 3.12
N ALA A 368 8.82 -14.54 2.57
CA ALA A 368 9.92 -15.50 2.58
C ALA A 368 10.36 -15.87 4.01
N VAL A 369 10.38 -14.90 4.93
CA VAL A 369 10.74 -15.13 6.34
C VAL A 369 9.66 -15.93 7.05
N LEU A 370 8.39 -15.58 6.84
CA LEU A 370 7.25 -16.32 7.40
C LEU A 370 7.22 -17.77 6.93
N LEU A 371 7.58 -18.01 5.66
CA LEU A 371 7.66 -19.35 5.08
C LEU A 371 8.99 -20.06 5.38
N ARG A 372 9.91 -19.43 6.12
CA ARG A 372 11.30 -19.91 6.36
C ARG A 372 12.01 -20.30 5.05
N ALA A 373 11.68 -19.60 3.98
CA ALA A 373 12.27 -19.76 2.66
C ALA A 373 13.57 -18.94 2.56
N PRO A 374 14.53 -19.36 1.71
CA PRO A 374 15.71 -18.55 1.44
C PRO A 374 15.31 -17.20 0.85
N LEU A 375 16.03 -16.14 1.25
CA LEU A 375 15.80 -14.80 0.73
C LEU A 375 16.04 -14.80 -0.80
N PRO A 376 15.09 -14.33 -1.62
CA PRO A 376 15.31 -14.18 -3.05
C PRO A 376 16.42 -13.15 -3.31
N LEU A 377 17.05 -13.23 -4.48
CA LEU A 377 18.01 -12.21 -4.92
C LEU A 377 17.33 -10.84 -4.93
N LEU A 378 17.88 -9.89 -4.16
CA LEU A 378 17.41 -8.52 -4.08
C LEU A 378 18.16 -7.68 -5.10
N SER A 379 17.49 -7.31 -6.19
CA SER A 379 18.08 -6.44 -7.21
C SER A 379 17.80 -4.97 -6.95
N ASN A 380 18.88 -4.17 -6.93
CA ASN A 380 18.76 -2.73 -6.89
C ASN A 380 18.11 -2.20 -8.20
N PRO A 381 17.02 -1.43 -8.13
CA PRO A 381 16.27 -0.99 -9.31
C PRO A 381 16.98 0.10 -10.11
N ALA A 382 17.84 0.90 -9.47
CA ALA A 382 18.51 2.04 -10.10
C ALA A 382 19.96 1.74 -10.50
N PHE A 383 20.63 0.86 -9.75
CA PHE A 383 22.06 0.59 -9.90
C PHE A 383 22.32 -0.90 -10.17
N PRO A 384 23.45 -1.26 -10.83
CA PRO A 384 23.77 -2.64 -11.17
C PRO A 384 24.32 -3.40 -9.96
N PHE A 385 23.56 -3.47 -8.87
CA PHE A 385 23.93 -4.15 -7.62
C PHE A 385 22.88 -5.14 -7.18
N ASP A 386 23.32 -6.28 -6.67
CA ASP A 386 22.43 -7.29 -6.09
C ASP A 386 22.88 -7.66 -4.67
N VAL A 387 21.92 -8.11 -3.84
CA VAL A 387 22.17 -8.72 -2.53
C VAL A 387 21.51 -10.09 -2.51
N GLY A 388 22.22 -11.14 -2.10
CA GLY A 388 21.67 -12.50 -2.09
C GLY A 388 22.31 -13.42 -1.06
N ALA A 389 21.68 -14.59 -0.85
CA ALA A 389 22.10 -15.55 0.16
C ALA A 389 23.49 -16.17 -0.14
N THR A 390 23.89 -16.30 -1.40
CA THR A 390 25.23 -16.78 -1.83
C THR A 390 25.43 -16.54 -3.33
N LEU A 391 26.70 -16.34 -3.74
CA LEU A 391 27.20 -16.48 -5.12
C LEU A 391 27.69 -17.91 -5.36
#